data_AF-A0A3B0WX11-F1
#
_entry.id   AF-A0A3B0WX11-F1
#
_cell.length_a   1.000
_cell.length_b   1.000
_cell.length_c   1.000
_cell.angle_alpha   90.00
_cell.angle_beta   90.00
_cell.angle_gamma   90.00
#
_symmetry.space_group_name_H-M   'P 1'
#
loop_
_entity.id
_entity.type
_entity.pdbx_description
1 polymer ?
#
loop_
_entity_poly.entity_id
_entity_poly.type
_entity_poly.pdbx_seq_one_letter_code
_entity_poly.pdbx_strand_id
1 'polypeptide(L)'
;MYVETSKRSLIKGVSWRLLATTTTIIIVYLFFGRLDLAIMAGALETVAKIFLYYLHERGWNKVDYGKKRIEPFNLWIIGLPLSGKKVLADKVYEQLLSLKIPLERIESREVRKLLPEIGYERDDRILHIKRVGFLIKKLQRHSVSTICSFVSPYQEARDTVKEMTENYVEVYINSDPAQYKTIQESGFIENVDKTQLDDLERISQDYEQPSNPKIIINPDENLDDAVKRIVAYVKKNLVR
;
A
#
# COMPACT_ATOMS: atom_id res chain seq x y z
N MET A 1 4.23 8.91 -3.42
CA MET A 1 4.31 9.54 -2.09
C MET A 1 5.74 9.44 -1.57
N TYR A 2 6.20 10.39 -0.76
CA TYR A 2 7.58 10.43 -0.24
C TYR A 2 7.61 10.54 1.28
N VAL A 3 8.65 9.97 1.89
CA VAL A 3 9.00 10.18 3.30
C VAL A 3 10.27 11.00 3.39
N GLU A 4 10.31 11.96 4.32
CA GLU A 4 11.52 12.75 4.59
C GLU A 4 12.48 11.96 5.49
N THR A 5 13.76 11.91 5.12
CA THR A 5 14.80 11.29 5.93
C THR A 5 15.20 12.17 7.12
N SER A 6 15.63 11.57 8.23
CA SER A 6 16.11 12.33 9.40
C SER A 6 17.28 13.27 9.06
N LYS A 7 18.14 12.90 8.11
CA LYS A 7 19.23 13.76 7.61
C LYS A 7 18.70 15.03 6.92
N ARG A 8 17.64 14.91 6.11
CA ARG A 8 16.97 16.06 5.48
C ARG A 8 16.43 17.00 6.56
N SER A 9 15.74 16.47 7.57
CA SER A 9 15.20 17.28 8.67
C SER A 9 16.30 17.99 9.46
N LEU A 10 17.42 17.30 9.73
CA LEU A 10 18.59 17.90 10.39
C LEU A 10 19.15 19.09 9.57
N ILE A 11 19.36 18.90 8.27
CA ILE A 11 19.93 19.92 7.39
C ILE A 11 18.96 21.09 7.19
N LYS A 12 17.65 20.84 7.09
CA LYS A 12 16.61 21.88 7.15
C LYS A 12 16.75 22.70 8.44
N GLY A 13 16.91 22.04 9.58
CA GLY A 13 17.10 22.70 10.87
C GLY A 13 18.38 23.56 10.94
N VAL A 14 19.51 23.03 10.48
CA VAL A 14 20.80 23.77 10.44
C VAL A 14 20.71 24.98 9.51
N SER A 15 20.18 24.79 8.30
CA SER A 15 20.03 25.89 7.34
C SER A 15 19.07 26.97 7.84
N TRP A 16 17.98 26.60 8.52
CA TRP A 16 17.08 27.55 9.18
C TRP A 16 17.79 28.32 10.30
N ARG A 17 18.55 27.63 11.16
CA ARG A 17 19.30 28.30 12.24
C ARG A 17 20.31 29.32 11.71
N LEU A 18 21.04 29.00 10.65
CA LEU A 18 21.97 29.94 10.03
C LEU A 18 21.23 31.19 9.52
N LEU A 19 20.13 31.01 8.78
CA LEU A 19 19.32 32.11 8.26
C LEU A 19 18.72 32.99 9.38
N ALA A 20 18.21 32.36 10.43
CA ALA A 20 17.61 33.05 11.57
C ALA A 20 18.65 33.86 12.36
N THR A 21 19.83 33.30 12.63
CA THR A 21 20.91 33.99 13.34
C THR A 21 21.45 35.18 12.54
N THR A 22 21.63 35.03 11.23
CA THR A 22 22.04 36.15 10.36
C THR A 22 21.03 37.28 10.41
N THR A 23 19.72 36.96 10.43
CA THR A 23 18.66 37.98 10.54
C THR A 23 18.74 38.75 11.85
N THR A 24 18.94 38.06 12.98
CA THR A 24 19.14 38.70 14.30
C THR A 24 20.35 39.61 14.30
N ILE A 25 21.51 39.15 13.79
CA ILE A 25 22.73 39.96 13.74
C ILE A 25 22.51 41.24 12.94
N ILE A 26 21.86 41.15 11.77
CA ILE A 26 21.57 42.31 10.92
C ILE A 26 20.66 43.31 11.65
N ILE A 27 19.58 42.83 12.29
CA ILE A 27 18.66 43.70 13.03
C ILE A 27 19.40 44.37 14.20
N VAL A 28 20.11 43.61 15.03
CA VAL A 28 20.88 44.17 16.16
C VAL A 28 21.88 45.22 15.69
N TYR A 29 22.61 44.96 14.60
CA TYR A 29 23.57 45.89 14.02
C TYR A 29 22.92 47.21 13.58
N LEU A 30 21.74 47.16 12.96
CA LEU A 30 21.03 48.35 12.47
C LEU A 30 20.44 49.22 13.58
N PHE A 31 20.19 48.67 14.77
CA PHE A 31 19.43 49.34 15.84
C PHE A 31 20.24 49.61 17.12
N PHE A 32 21.58 49.48 17.09
CA PHE A 32 22.41 49.61 18.29
C PHE A 32 22.35 51.01 18.92
N GLY A 33 21.92 51.10 20.19
CA GLY A 33 22.02 52.31 21.04
C GLY A 33 20.70 52.92 21.56
N ARG A 34 19.53 52.35 21.24
CA ARG A 34 18.22 52.93 21.60
C ARG A 34 17.19 51.87 22.05
N LEU A 35 16.73 51.98 23.31
CA LEU A 35 15.89 50.97 23.98
C LEU A 35 14.45 50.93 23.42
N ASP A 36 13.94 52.07 22.99
CA ASP A 36 12.69 52.24 22.22
C ASP A 36 12.74 51.51 20.87
N LEU A 37 13.88 51.54 20.19
CA LEU A 37 14.07 50.83 18.92
C LEU A 37 14.20 49.32 19.12
N ALA A 38 14.71 48.86 20.27
CA ALA A 38 14.90 47.43 20.55
C ALA A 38 13.58 46.63 20.64
N ILE A 39 12.54 47.20 21.25
CA ILE A 39 11.22 46.55 21.34
C ILE A 39 10.60 46.41 19.95
N MET A 40 10.63 47.49 19.15
CA MET A 40 10.10 47.48 17.79
C MET A 40 10.90 46.52 16.88
N ALA A 41 12.22 46.46 17.06
CA ALA A 41 13.10 45.53 16.37
C ALA A 41 12.78 44.06 16.71
N GLY A 42 12.47 43.73 17.97
CA GLY A 42 12.09 42.36 18.37
C GLY A 42 10.74 41.91 17.77
N ALA A 43 9.77 42.82 17.67
CA ALA A 43 8.50 42.54 16.99
C ALA A 43 8.72 42.33 15.48
N LEU A 44 9.48 43.22 14.83
CA LEU A 44 9.86 43.10 13.43
C LEU A 44 10.64 41.81 13.15
N GLU A 45 11.56 41.43 14.04
CA GLU A 45 12.35 40.21 13.94
C GLU A 45 11.46 38.96 13.95
N THR A 46 10.46 38.94 14.85
CA THR A 46 9.53 37.81 14.94
C THR A 46 8.74 37.64 13.64
N VAL A 47 8.20 38.73 13.11
CA VAL A 47 7.46 38.72 11.83
C VAL A 47 8.38 38.33 10.67
N ALA A 48 9.59 38.91 10.60
CA ALA A 48 10.57 38.60 9.57
C ALA A 48 10.98 37.13 9.60
N LYS A 49 11.20 36.54 10.78
CA LYS A 49 11.54 35.11 10.92
C LYS A 49 10.40 34.21 10.47
N ILE A 50 9.14 34.53 10.77
CA ILE A 50 8.00 33.74 10.27
C ILE A 50 7.98 33.76 8.74
N PHE A 51 8.13 34.93 8.13
CA PHE A 51 8.15 35.09 6.68
C PHE A 51 9.34 34.37 6.03
N LEU A 52 10.54 34.52 6.58
CA LEU A 52 11.74 33.84 6.10
C LEU A 52 11.66 32.33 6.27
N TYR A 53 11.07 31.82 7.36
CA TYR A 53 10.83 30.39 7.55
C TYR A 53 9.89 29.85 6.48
N TYR A 54 8.80 30.58 6.20
CA TYR A 54 7.89 30.20 5.12
C TYR A 54 8.62 30.11 3.76
N LEU A 55 9.43 31.11 3.40
CA LEU A 55 10.20 31.09 2.16
C LEU A 55 11.23 29.95 2.13
N HIS A 56 11.91 29.71 3.25
CA HIS A 56 12.87 28.62 3.43
C HIS A 56 12.20 27.26 3.20
N GLU A 57 11.05 27.01 3.81
CA GLU A 57 10.31 25.75 3.64
C GLU A 57 9.82 25.59 2.19
N ARG A 58 9.35 26.67 1.55
CA ARG A 58 8.95 26.65 0.13
C ARG A 58 10.12 26.37 -0.81
N GLY A 59 11.31 26.90 -0.50
CA GLY A 59 12.55 26.58 -1.20
C GLY A 59 12.91 25.10 -1.05
N TRP A 60 12.90 24.59 0.18
CA TRP A 60 13.21 23.18 0.47
C TRP A 60 12.25 22.18 -0.16
N ASN A 61 10.98 22.55 -0.36
CA ASN A 61 10.02 21.69 -1.05
C ASN A 61 10.39 21.42 -2.51
N LYS A 62 11.12 22.33 -3.17
CA LYS A 62 11.65 22.14 -4.53
C LYS A 62 12.88 21.25 -4.59
N VAL A 63 13.55 21.03 -3.45
CA VAL A 63 14.75 20.19 -3.37
C VAL A 63 14.33 18.75 -3.05
N ASP A 64 14.78 17.79 -3.83
CA ASP A 64 14.44 16.37 -3.61
C ASP A 64 15.41 15.62 -2.70
N TYR A 65 16.51 16.26 -2.29
CA TYR A 65 17.50 15.68 -1.40
C TYR A 65 16.86 15.09 -0.12
N GLY A 66 17.03 13.79 0.08
CA GLY A 66 16.52 13.11 1.27
C GLY A 66 15.00 12.95 1.34
N LYS A 67 14.26 13.16 0.23
CA LYS A 67 12.93 12.58 0.02
C LYS A 67 13.13 11.16 -0.52
N LYS A 68 12.62 10.15 0.19
CA LYS A 68 12.63 8.76 -0.28
C LYS A 68 11.25 8.38 -0.78
N ARG A 69 11.16 7.85 -1.99
CA ARG A 69 9.92 7.29 -2.51
C ARG A 69 9.54 6.07 -1.66
N ILE A 70 8.27 5.97 -1.30
CA ILE A 70 7.74 4.72 -0.74
C ILE A 70 7.64 3.74 -1.91
N GLU A 71 8.42 2.66 -1.85
CA GLU A 71 8.36 1.61 -2.85
C GLU A 71 7.07 0.81 -2.66
N PRO A 72 6.17 0.79 -3.65
CA PRO A 72 4.90 0.11 -3.53
C PRO A 72 5.08 -1.40 -3.70
N PHE A 73 4.08 -2.17 -3.28
CA PHE A 73 4.00 -3.61 -3.51
C PHE A 73 2.60 -4.04 -3.91
N ASN A 74 2.49 -5.25 -4.45
CA ASN A 74 1.21 -5.87 -4.77
C ASN A 74 1.10 -7.21 -4.06
N LEU A 75 0.23 -7.30 -3.07
CA LEU A 75 -0.12 -8.55 -2.41
C LEU A 75 -1.29 -9.19 -3.17
N TRP A 76 -1.02 -10.27 -3.89
CA TRP A 76 -1.98 -10.92 -4.77
C TRP A 76 -2.47 -12.23 -4.13
N ILE A 77 -3.62 -12.16 -3.45
CA ILE A 77 -4.20 -13.30 -2.74
C ILE A 77 -5.12 -14.07 -3.68
N ILE A 78 -4.80 -15.34 -3.89
CA ILE A 78 -5.48 -16.26 -4.81
C ILE A 78 -5.90 -17.54 -4.12
N GLY A 79 -6.89 -18.20 -4.71
CA GLY A 79 -7.44 -19.47 -4.24
C GLY A 79 -8.84 -19.69 -4.80
N LEU A 80 -9.34 -20.91 -4.62
CA LEU A 80 -10.67 -21.31 -5.06
C LEU A 80 -11.77 -20.39 -4.50
N PRO A 81 -12.98 -20.36 -5.10
CA PRO A 81 -14.17 -19.90 -4.38
C PRO A 81 -14.24 -20.51 -2.98
N LEU A 82 -14.80 -19.79 -2.02
CA LEU A 82 -14.88 -20.26 -0.62
C LEU A 82 -13.54 -20.59 0.07
N SER A 83 -12.38 -20.21 -0.49
CA SER A 83 -11.09 -20.36 0.21
C SER A 83 -10.85 -19.33 1.33
N GLY A 84 -11.74 -18.35 1.51
CA GLY A 84 -11.55 -17.25 2.48
C GLY A 84 -10.59 -16.14 2.06
N LYS A 85 -10.18 -16.10 0.79
CA LYS A 85 -9.30 -15.04 0.23
C LYS A 85 -9.74 -13.61 0.55
N LYS A 86 -11.04 -13.33 0.56
CA LYS A 86 -11.57 -11.99 0.87
C LYS A 86 -11.35 -11.66 2.35
N VAL A 87 -11.76 -12.55 3.26
CA VAL A 87 -11.62 -12.36 4.71
C VAL A 87 -10.15 -12.21 5.09
N LEU A 88 -9.28 -13.07 4.54
CA LEU A 88 -7.84 -12.95 4.74
C LEU A 88 -7.30 -11.60 4.24
N ALA A 89 -7.65 -11.19 3.02
CA ALA A 89 -7.21 -9.92 2.45
C ALA A 89 -7.67 -8.71 3.26
N ASP A 90 -8.92 -8.72 3.73
CA ASP A 90 -9.52 -7.64 4.50
C ASP A 90 -8.83 -7.50 5.87
N LYS A 91 -8.61 -8.60 6.59
CA LYS A 91 -7.86 -8.58 7.87
C LYS A 91 -6.40 -8.13 7.70
N VAL A 92 -5.72 -8.61 6.65
CA VAL A 92 -4.35 -8.15 6.35
C VAL A 92 -4.33 -6.67 6.03
N TYR A 93 -5.32 -6.17 5.26
CA TYR A 93 -5.46 -4.75 4.95
C TYR A 93 -5.65 -3.91 6.21
N GLU A 94 -6.59 -4.28 7.09
CA GLU A 94 -6.83 -3.60 8.37
C GLU A 94 -5.58 -3.51 9.23
N GLN A 95 -4.82 -4.61 9.36
CA GLN A 95 -3.56 -4.58 10.14
C GLN A 95 -2.49 -3.69 9.51
N LEU A 96 -2.40 -3.64 8.18
CA LEU A 96 -1.40 -2.83 7.47
C LEU A 96 -1.77 -1.34 7.40
N LEU A 97 -3.03 -0.95 7.58
CA LEU A 97 -3.42 0.46 7.69
C LEU A 97 -2.66 1.21 8.80
N SER A 98 -2.32 0.50 9.90
CA SER A 98 -1.51 1.04 11.00
C SER A 98 -0.14 1.57 10.57
N LEU A 99 0.40 1.11 9.44
CA LEU A 99 1.69 1.55 8.91
C LEU A 99 1.64 2.94 8.28
N LYS A 100 0.45 3.51 8.05
CA LYS A 100 0.26 4.85 7.45
C LYS A 100 0.99 5.02 6.10
N ILE A 101 1.09 3.94 5.33
CA ILE A 101 1.56 3.95 3.94
C ILE A 101 0.34 4.02 2.99
N PRO A 102 0.50 4.55 1.77
CA PRO A 102 -0.56 4.47 0.76
C PRO A 102 -0.84 3.01 0.41
N LEU A 103 -2.05 2.55 0.72
CA LEU A 103 -2.45 1.15 0.59
C LEU A 103 -3.92 1.09 0.16
N GLU A 104 -4.21 0.31 -0.87
CA GLU A 104 -5.56 0.16 -1.43
C GLU A 104 -6.00 -1.30 -1.42
N ARG A 105 -7.29 -1.54 -1.15
CA ARG A 105 -7.90 -2.86 -1.17
C ARG A 105 -8.64 -3.04 -2.50
N ILE A 106 -8.30 -4.09 -3.26
CA ILE A 106 -8.91 -4.35 -4.57
C ILE A 106 -9.57 -5.73 -4.59
N GLU A 107 -10.90 -5.75 -4.59
CA GLU A 107 -11.70 -6.97 -4.62
C GLU A 107 -12.33 -7.18 -6.01
N SER A 108 -12.38 -8.43 -6.47
CA SER A 108 -12.80 -8.75 -7.84
C SER A 108 -14.25 -8.34 -8.14
N ARG A 109 -15.20 -8.59 -7.23
CA ARG A 109 -16.61 -8.24 -7.44
C ARG A 109 -16.81 -6.73 -7.50
N GLU A 110 -16.07 -5.95 -6.71
CA GLU A 110 -16.11 -4.48 -6.78
C GLU A 110 -15.62 -3.96 -8.12
N VAL A 111 -14.46 -4.44 -8.59
CA VAL A 111 -13.93 -4.03 -9.90
C VAL A 111 -14.84 -4.49 -11.03
N ARG A 112 -15.46 -5.68 -10.91
CA ARG A 112 -16.38 -6.20 -11.93
C ARG A 112 -17.62 -5.34 -12.12
N LYS A 113 -18.10 -4.66 -11.08
CA LYS A 113 -19.25 -3.75 -11.20
C LYS A 113 -18.94 -2.49 -12.02
N LEU A 114 -17.66 -2.14 -12.17
CA LEU A 114 -17.22 -0.88 -12.77
C LEU A 114 -16.74 -1.04 -14.21
N LEU A 115 -16.37 -2.25 -14.64
CA LEU A 115 -15.87 -2.48 -15.98
C LEU A 115 -16.99 -3.05 -16.88
N PRO A 116 -17.20 -2.49 -18.09
CA PRO A 116 -18.10 -3.09 -19.06
C PRO A 116 -17.50 -4.38 -19.65
N GLU A 117 -18.35 -5.22 -20.23
CA GLU A 117 -17.94 -6.40 -21.03
C GLU A 117 -17.05 -7.37 -20.25
N ILE A 118 -17.56 -7.92 -19.16
CA ILE A 118 -16.86 -8.93 -18.36
C ILE A 118 -17.67 -10.21 -18.39
N GLY A 119 -17.40 -11.06 -19.38
CA GLY A 119 -17.89 -12.42 -19.34
C GLY A 119 -17.16 -13.27 -18.28
N TYR A 120 -17.50 -14.55 -18.29
CA TYR A 120 -16.94 -15.55 -17.36
C TYR A 120 -16.19 -16.66 -18.10
N GLU A 121 -15.97 -16.50 -19.39
CA GLU A 121 -15.13 -17.38 -20.20
C GLU A 121 -13.65 -17.16 -19.89
N ARG A 122 -12.80 -18.09 -20.36
CA ARG A 122 -11.35 -18.04 -20.13
C ARG A 122 -10.75 -16.69 -20.51
N ASP A 123 -10.99 -16.24 -21.73
CA ASP A 123 -10.39 -15.02 -22.28
C ASP A 123 -10.91 -13.76 -21.59
N ASP A 124 -12.18 -13.73 -21.19
CA ASP A 124 -12.76 -12.63 -20.41
C ASP A 124 -12.11 -12.52 -19.02
N ARG A 125 -11.87 -13.67 -18.37
CA ARG A 125 -11.18 -13.71 -17.07
C ARG A 125 -9.75 -13.22 -17.20
N ILE A 126 -9.03 -13.63 -18.24
CA ILE A 126 -7.67 -13.18 -18.50
C ILE A 126 -7.67 -11.67 -18.77
N LEU A 127 -8.58 -11.16 -19.61
CA LEU A 127 -8.69 -9.73 -19.90
C LEU A 127 -9.03 -8.91 -18.65
N HIS A 128 -9.94 -9.40 -17.80
CA HIS A 128 -10.27 -8.76 -16.53
C HIS A 128 -9.04 -8.63 -15.64
N ILE A 129 -8.25 -9.69 -15.47
CA ILE A 129 -7.02 -9.65 -14.67
C ILE A 129 -5.97 -8.73 -15.30
N LYS A 130 -5.85 -8.70 -16.64
CA LYS A 130 -4.98 -7.74 -17.36
C LYS A 130 -5.38 -6.28 -17.09
N ARG A 131 -6.69 -5.96 -17.11
CA ARG A 131 -7.22 -4.63 -16.79
C ARG A 131 -6.91 -4.24 -15.33
N VAL A 132 -7.09 -5.16 -14.38
CA VAL A 132 -6.72 -4.97 -12.97
C VAL A 132 -5.20 -4.76 -12.82
N GLY A 133 -4.37 -5.55 -13.50
CA GLY A 133 -2.92 -5.39 -13.49
C GLY A 133 -2.49 -3.99 -13.96
N PHE A 134 -3.14 -3.46 -15.01
CA PHE A 134 -2.88 -2.09 -15.46
C PHE A 134 -3.29 -1.03 -14.43
N LEU A 135 -4.43 -1.20 -13.76
CA LEU A 135 -4.85 -0.32 -12.67
C LEU A 135 -3.80 -0.31 -11.54
N ILE A 136 -3.35 -1.49 -11.11
CA ILE A 136 -2.33 -1.63 -10.06
C ILE A 136 -1.03 -0.96 -10.50
N LYS A 137 -0.57 -1.20 -11.74
CA LYS A 137 0.61 -0.53 -12.29
C LYS A 137 0.49 1.00 -12.21
N LYS A 138 -0.68 1.56 -12.48
CA LYS A 138 -0.90 3.01 -12.35
C LYS A 138 -0.87 3.47 -10.89
N LEU A 139 -1.51 2.74 -9.98
CA LEU A 139 -1.48 3.01 -8.53
C LEU A 139 -0.04 2.99 -7.99
N GLN A 140 0.74 1.98 -8.36
CA GLN A 140 2.14 1.85 -7.96
C GLN A 140 3.00 3.03 -8.43
N ARG A 141 2.75 3.62 -9.61
CA ARG A 141 3.45 4.85 -10.04
C ARG A 141 3.28 6.01 -9.06
N HIS A 142 2.21 6.02 -8.27
CA HIS A 142 1.95 7.00 -7.22
C HIS A 142 2.34 6.54 -5.80
N SER A 143 3.09 5.43 -5.69
CA SER A 143 3.49 4.75 -4.44
C SER A 143 2.35 4.10 -3.67
N VAL A 144 1.24 3.77 -4.33
CA VAL A 144 0.13 3.05 -3.70
C VAL A 144 0.40 1.55 -3.81
N SER A 145 0.54 0.91 -2.65
CA SER A 145 0.56 -0.55 -2.54
C SER A 145 -0.87 -1.10 -2.63
N THR A 146 -1.02 -2.35 -3.06
CA THR A 146 -2.34 -2.97 -3.25
C THR A 146 -2.44 -4.31 -2.54
N ILE A 147 -3.61 -4.59 -1.98
CA ILE A 147 -4.00 -5.92 -1.49
C ILE A 147 -5.19 -6.40 -2.30
N CYS A 148 -4.93 -7.43 -3.10
CA CYS A 148 -5.83 -7.94 -4.10
C CYS A 148 -6.36 -9.31 -3.66
N SER A 149 -7.65 -9.58 -3.90
CA SER A 149 -8.22 -10.91 -3.68
C SER A 149 -9.00 -11.34 -4.92
N PHE A 150 -8.49 -12.34 -5.61
CA PHE A 150 -9.06 -12.82 -6.88
C PHE A 150 -9.07 -14.35 -6.90
N VAL A 151 -9.96 -14.96 -7.69
CA VAL A 151 -9.82 -16.38 -7.99
C VAL A 151 -8.58 -16.59 -8.87
N SER A 152 -8.44 -15.79 -9.94
CA SER A 152 -7.30 -15.84 -10.88
C SER A 152 -6.88 -17.26 -11.26
N PRO A 153 -7.79 -18.06 -11.87
CA PRO A 153 -7.58 -19.49 -12.07
C PRO A 153 -6.44 -19.81 -13.03
N TYR A 154 -6.12 -18.94 -13.99
CA TYR A 154 -5.12 -19.20 -15.02
C TYR A 154 -3.76 -18.59 -14.68
N GLN A 155 -2.69 -19.38 -14.82
CA GLN A 155 -1.31 -18.96 -14.59
C GLN A 155 -0.90 -17.82 -15.52
N GLU A 156 -1.31 -17.86 -16.80
CA GLU A 156 -1.04 -16.81 -17.79
C GLU A 156 -1.46 -15.41 -17.29
N ALA A 157 -2.64 -15.33 -16.66
CA ALA A 157 -3.15 -14.08 -16.14
C ALA A 157 -2.34 -13.58 -14.93
N ARG A 158 -1.92 -14.50 -14.05
CA ARG A 158 -1.10 -14.18 -12.87
C ARG A 158 0.30 -13.72 -13.28
N ASP A 159 0.91 -14.39 -14.24
CA ASP A 159 2.22 -14.02 -14.80
C ASP A 159 2.16 -12.62 -15.43
N THR A 160 1.08 -12.32 -16.16
CA THR A 160 0.91 -10.97 -16.73
C THR A 160 0.89 -9.90 -15.63
N VAL A 161 0.19 -10.12 -14.51
CA VAL A 161 0.16 -9.14 -13.39
C VAL A 161 1.53 -9.03 -12.72
N LYS A 162 2.21 -10.17 -12.53
CA LYS A 162 3.56 -10.23 -11.96
C LYS A 162 4.57 -9.45 -12.80
N GLU A 163 4.49 -9.54 -14.12
CA GLU A 163 5.34 -8.77 -15.06
C GLU A 163 4.98 -7.29 -15.11
N MET A 164 3.70 -6.95 -14.93
CA MET A 164 3.21 -5.56 -14.98
C MET A 164 3.51 -4.75 -13.71
N THR A 165 3.73 -5.42 -12.57
CA THR A 165 3.75 -4.79 -11.23
C THR A 165 5.08 -4.99 -10.52
N GLU A 166 5.42 -4.04 -9.64
CA GLU A 166 6.62 -4.08 -8.80
C GLU A 166 6.32 -4.77 -7.48
N ASN A 167 7.34 -5.45 -6.91
CA ASN A 167 7.26 -6.13 -5.61
C ASN A 167 5.99 -7.01 -5.49
N TYR A 168 5.73 -7.82 -6.51
CA TYR A 168 4.60 -8.75 -6.57
C TYR A 168 4.81 -9.92 -5.58
N VAL A 169 3.81 -10.15 -4.73
CA VAL A 169 3.79 -11.21 -3.72
C VAL A 169 2.52 -12.02 -3.88
N GLU A 170 2.64 -13.21 -4.46
CA GLU A 170 1.54 -14.16 -4.59
C GLU A 170 1.31 -14.93 -3.29
N VAL A 171 0.10 -14.83 -2.76
CA VAL A 171 -0.36 -15.58 -1.59
C VAL A 171 -1.40 -16.57 -2.05
N TYR A 172 -1.12 -17.86 -1.93
CA TYR A 172 -2.01 -18.92 -2.37
C TYR A 172 -2.65 -19.62 -1.19
N ILE A 173 -3.98 -19.64 -1.15
CA ILE A 173 -4.74 -20.50 -0.24
C ILE A 173 -4.92 -21.85 -0.92
N ASN A 174 -4.16 -22.84 -0.46
CA ASN A 174 -4.07 -24.16 -1.05
C ASN A 174 -5.18 -25.07 -0.54
N SER A 175 -6.38 -24.93 -1.10
CA SER A 175 -7.57 -25.69 -0.73
C SER A 175 -8.11 -26.54 -1.87
N ASP A 176 -8.71 -27.67 -1.53
CA ASP A 176 -9.56 -28.49 -2.38
C ASP A 176 -11.06 -28.15 -2.17
N PRO A 177 -11.94 -28.33 -3.18
CA PRO A 177 -13.37 -28.12 -3.03
C PRO A 177 -14.01 -28.84 -1.82
N ALA A 178 -13.53 -30.03 -1.46
CA ALA A 178 -14.05 -30.80 -0.34
C ALA A 178 -13.74 -30.18 1.04
N GLN A 179 -12.80 -29.23 1.11
CA GLN A 179 -12.29 -28.68 2.38
C GLN A 179 -13.01 -27.43 2.87
N TYR A 180 -14.10 -26.99 2.21
CA TYR A 180 -14.80 -25.76 2.62
C TYR A 180 -15.24 -25.77 4.10
N LYS A 181 -15.58 -26.93 4.67
CA LYS A 181 -15.91 -27.06 6.10
C LYS A 181 -14.72 -26.81 7.01
N THR A 182 -13.56 -27.37 6.69
CA THR A 182 -12.31 -27.10 7.42
C THR A 182 -11.97 -25.61 7.36
N ILE A 183 -12.12 -24.99 6.19
CA ILE A 183 -11.89 -23.56 5.99
C ILE A 183 -12.87 -22.72 6.85
N GLN A 184 -14.13 -23.16 6.96
CA GLN A 184 -15.13 -22.54 7.83
C GLN A 184 -14.74 -22.65 9.31
N GLU A 185 -14.31 -23.83 9.77
CA GLU A 185 -13.83 -24.06 11.15
C GLU A 185 -12.58 -23.24 11.47
N SER A 186 -11.70 -23.03 10.49
CA SER A 186 -10.52 -22.16 10.59
C SER A 186 -10.83 -20.66 10.59
N GLY A 187 -12.11 -20.29 10.43
CA GLY A 187 -12.61 -18.90 10.48
C GLY A 187 -12.44 -18.10 9.18
N PHE A 188 -12.09 -18.76 8.07
CA PHE A 188 -11.81 -18.12 6.78
C PHE A 188 -13.08 -17.79 5.98
N ILE A 189 -14.15 -18.54 6.20
CA ILE A 189 -15.47 -18.33 5.60
C ILE A 189 -16.55 -18.57 6.65
N GLU A 190 -17.73 -18.04 6.38
CA GLU A 190 -18.94 -18.28 7.17
C GLU A 190 -19.95 -19.06 6.32
N ASN A 191 -21.24 -18.97 6.67
CA ASN A 191 -22.36 -19.65 6.03
C ASN A 191 -22.18 -19.83 4.52
N VAL A 192 -22.25 -21.09 4.09
CA VAL A 192 -22.14 -21.50 2.69
C VAL A 192 -23.49 -22.00 2.19
N ASP A 193 -23.99 -21.41 1.12
CA ASP A 193 -25.20 -21.87 0.44
C ASP A 193 -24.90 -22.79 -0.75
N LYS A 194 -25.96 -23.41 -1.28
CA LYS A 194 -25.86 -24.36 -2.40
C LYS A 194 -25.29 -23.71 -3.67
N THR A 195 -25.67 -22.47 -3.98
CA THR A 195 -25.18 -21.79 -5.20
C THR A 195 -23.68 -21.53 -5.15
N GLN A 196 -23.15 -21.23 -3.95
CA GLN A 196 -21.72 -21.06 -3.74
C GLN A 196 -20.94 -22.38 -3.91
N LEU A 197 -21.55 -23.52 -3.53
CA LEU A 197 -20.97 -24.85 -3.74
C LEU A 197 -20.97 -25.21 -5.23
N ASP A 198 -22.07 -24.97 -5.94
CA ASP A 198 -22.16 -25.22 -7.39
C ASP A 198 -21.10 -24.38 -8.16
N ASP A 199 -20.90 -23.12 -7.76
CA ASP A 199 -19.85 -22.26 -8.32
C ASP A 199 -18.43 -22.74 -7.99
N LEU A 200 -18.21 -23.26 -6.78
CA LEU A 200 -16.93 -23.83 -6.36
C LEU A 200 -16.56 -25.03 -7.23
N GLU A 201 -17.47 -26.00 -7.38
CA GLU A 201 -17.25 -27.18 -8.20
C GLU A 201 -16.90 -26.79 -9.64
N ARG A 202 -17.71 -25.94 -10.25
CA ARG A 202 -17.52 -25.50 -11.64
C ARG A 202 -16.17 -24.78 -11.84
N ILE A 203 -15.81 -23.87 -10.95
CA ILE A 203 -14.58 -23.08 -11.08
C ILE A 203 -13.33 -23.91 -10.75
N SER A 204 -13.47 -24.93 -9.90
CA SER A 204 -12.33 -25.77 -9.50
C SER A 204 -11.77 -26.62 -10.62
N GLN A 205 -12.59 -26.99 -11.61
CA GLN A 205 -12.19 -27.81 -12.76
C GLN A 205 -11.12 -27.14 -13.63
N ASP A 206 -11.21 -25.82 -13.79
CA ASP A 206 -10.31 -25.03 -14.63
C ASP A 206 -9.22 -24.29 -13.82
N TYR A 207 -9.08 -24.60 -12.52
CA TYR A 207 -8.15 -23.88 -11.65
C TYR A 207 -6.73 -24.43 -11.78
N GLU A 208 -5.83 -23.64 -12.34
CA GLU A 208 -4.40 -23.94 -12.40
C GLU A 208 -3.73 -23.50 -11.10
N GLN A 209 -3.21 -24.46 -10.32
CA GLN A 209 -2.46 -24.14 -9.11
C GLN A 209 -1.21 -23.30 -9.45
N PRO A 210 -0.85 -22.30 -8.63
CA PRO A 210 0.33 -21.49 -8.86
C PRO A 210 1.60 -22.33 -8.72
N SER A 211 2.52 -22.20 -9.68
CA SER A 211 3.75 -23.01 -9.71
C SER A 211 4.77 -22.62 -8.63
N ASN A 212 4.79 -21.34 -8.22
CA ASN A 212 5.75 -20.84 -7.23
C ASN A 212 5.17 -19.65 -6.42
N PRO A 213 4.10 -19.87 -5.65
CA PRO A 213 3.54 -18.83 -4.79
C PRO A 213 4.54 -18.45 -3.70
N LYS A 214 4.60 -17.17 -3.34
CA LYS A 214 5.55 -16.68 -2.34
C LYS A 214 5.16 -17.10 -0.92
N ILE A 215 3.86 -17.16 -0.67
CA ILE A 215 3.27 -17.55 0.62
C ILE A 215 2.16 -18.55 0.32
N ILE A 216 2.19 -19.70 0.99
CA ILE A 216 1.12 -20.69 0.95
C ILE A 216 0.37 -20.64 2.29
N ILE A 217 -0.95 -20.61 2.24
CA ILE A 217 -1.88 -20.73 3.38
C ILE A 217 -2.56 -22.09 3.26
N ASN A 218 -2.54 -22.87 4.34
CA ASN A 218 -3.23 -24.16 4.36
C ASN A 218 -4.67 -24.01 4.88
N PRO A 219 -5.62 -24.87 4.47
CA PRO A 219 -7.04 -24.76 4.83
C PRO A 219 -7.32 -24.89 6.35
N ASP A 220 -6.47 -25.63 7.05
CA ASP A 220 -6.51 -25.90 8.49
C ASP A 220 -5.70 -24.89 9.32
N GLU A 221 -5.00 -23.94 8.67
CA GLU A 221 -4.28 -22.89 9.37
C GLU A 221 -5.28 -21.93 10.05
N ASN A 222 -4.99 -21.48 11.26
CA ASN A 222 -5.82 -20.46 11.90
C ASN A 222 -5.70 -19.12 11.16
N LEU A 223 -6.83 -18.47 10.88
CA LEU A 223 -6.88 -17.21 10.15
C LEU A 223 -5.98 -16.12 10.75
N ASP A 224 -5.99 -15.92 12.07
CA ASP A 224 -5.23 -14.83 12.68
C ASP A 224 -3.71 -15.09 12.59
N ASP A 225 -3.29 -16.35 12.59
CA ASP A 225 -1.88 -16.71 12.43
C ASP A 225 -1.42 -16.54 10.98
N ALA A 226 -2.26 -16.91 10.01
CA ALA A 226 -2.03 -16.62 8.60
C ALA A 226 -1.88 -15.11 8.34
N VAL A 227 -2.77 -14.30 8.93
CA VAL A 227 -2.71 -12.82 8.86
C VAL A 227 -1.40 -12.30 9.45
N LYS A 228 -1.04 -12.72 10.68
CA LYS A 228 0.20 -12.30 11.34
C LYS A 228 1.42 -12.62 10.48
N ARG A 229 1.46 -13.81 9.88
CA ARG A 229 2.57 -14.27 9.03
C ARG A 229 2.72 -13.41 7.77
N ILE A 230 1.61 -13.10 7.08
CA ILE A 230 1.62 -12.21 5.91
C ILE A 230 2.06 -10.80 6.31
N VAL A 231 1.50 -10.24 7.39
CA VAL A 231 1.83 -8.89 7.86
C VAL A 231 3.31 -8.81 8.26
N ALA A 232 3.84 -9.81 8.97
CA ALA A 232 5.24 -9.89 9.33
C ALA A 232 6.14 -9.94 8.08
N TYR A 233 5.76 -10.72 7.08
CA TYR A 233 6.47 -10.78 5.80
C TYR A 233 6.50 -9.42 5.10
N VAL A 234 5.35 -8.72 5.01
CA VAL A 234 5.25 -7.39 4.38
C VAL A 234 6.13 -6.38 5.12
N LYS A 235 6.02 -6.29 6.45
CA LYS A 235 6.82 -5.37 7.28
C LYS A 235 8.32 -5.61 7.14
N LYS A 236 8.75 -6.87 7.06
CA LYS A 236 10.17 -7.24 6.98
C LYS A 236 10.77 -7.00 5.60
N ASN A 237 10.02 -7.29 4.54
CA ASN A 237 10.60 -7.39 3.19
C ASN A 237 10.21 -6.23 2.26
N LEU A 238 9.05 -5.62 2.46
CA LEU A 238 8.46 -4.66 1.51
C LEU A 238 8.41 -3.23 2.05
N VAL A 239 8.34 -3.07 3.37
CA VAL A 239 8.32 -1.75 4.02
C VAL A 239 9.72 -1.47 4.57
N ARG A 240 10.37 -0.43 4.04
CA ARG A 240 11.75 -0.03 4.36
C ARG A 240 11.84 1.41 4.84
#